data_AF-A0A7X5WN21-F1
#
_entry.id   AF-A0A7X5WN21-F1
#
_cell.length_a   1.000
_cell.length_b   1.000
_cell.length_c   1.000
_cell.angle_alpha   90.00
_cell.angle_beta   90.00
_cell.angle_gamma   90.00
#
_symmetry.space_group_name_H-M   'P 1'
#
loop_
_entity.id
_entity.type
_entity.pdbx_description
1 polymer ?
#
loop_
_entity_poly.entity_id
_entity_poly.type
_entity_poly.pdbx_seq_one_letter_code
_entity_poly.pdbx_strand_id
1 'polypeptide(L)'
;NAADANAVDGWDFRPLFDEVRPILSAADVAICHLETPLSRDDTRLSGYPIFNAPRALAEGALDAGYDGCSTASNHSFDQGSDGVLATIEVMEEVGLPQSGMALSEEADLRPILYDANGITVAHISATYSLNGFAMPADRQYLVDLIEPAAIIEEAGLAKEAGAEFVVVSLHWGNEYQHTPSGAQEQWLSEILPSEEVDLIIGHHAHVVQPIDKVGDEWVVFGLGNFLSNQSANCCVTASQDGMIATVTLLEN
;
A
#
# COMPACT_ATOMS: atom_id res chain seq x y z
N ASN A 1 7.28 -5.49 17.39
CA ASN A 1 7.43 -4.07 17.03
C ASN A 1 8.52 -3.98 15.96
N ALA A 2 8.42 -3.13 14.94
CA ALA A 2 9.48 -2.98 13.93
C ALA A 2 10.88 -2.67 14.51
N ALA A 3 10.95 -2.04 15.68
CA ALA A 3 12.21 -1.79 16.41
C ALA A 3 12.94 -3.06 16.87
N ASP A 4 12.25 -4.21 16.91
CA ASP A 4 12.81 -5.51 17.32
C ASP A 4 13.58 -6.21 16.19
N ALA A 5 13.54 -5.68 14.95
CA ALA A 5 14.16 -6.28 13.77
C ALA A 5 15.69 -6.11 13.70
N ASN A 6 16.32 -5.40 14.64
CA ASN A 6 17.75 -5.13 14.61
C ASN A 6 18.55 -6.36 15.11
N ALA A 7 19.18 -7.11 14.21
CA ALA A 7 20.01 -8.26 14.52
C ALA A 7 21.50 -7.87 14.56
N VAL A 8 22.34 -8.78 15.10
CA VAL A 8 23.78 -8.52 15.31
C VAL A 8 24.55 -8.27 14.01
N ASP A 9 24.05 -8.79 12.87
CA ASP A 9 24.69 -8.73 11.56
C ASP A 9 23.90 -7.94 10.49
N GLY A 10 22.85 -7.22 10.88
CA GLY A 10 21.96 -6.50 9.95
C GLY A 10 20.50 -6.47 10.43
N TRP A 11 19.59 -6.08 9.55
CA TRP A 11 18.15 -6.09 9.85
C TRP A 11 17.52 -7.41 9.44
N ASP A 12 16.66 -7.98 10.28
CA ASP A 12 15.86 -9.16 9.98
C ASP A 12 14.43 -8.98 10.50
N PHE A 13 13.49 -8.77 9.57
CA PHE A 13 12.08 -8.56 9.88
C PHE A 13 11.26 -9.86 9.89
N ARG A 14 11.81 -10.98 9.41
CA ARG A 14 11.06 -12.24 9.24
C ARG A 14 10.42 -12.74 10.54
N PRO A 15 11.10 -12.74 11.71
CA PRO A 15 10.50 -13.20 12.96
C PRO A 15 9.27 -12.39 13.38
N LEU A 16 9.13 -11.15 12.89
CA LEU A 16 7.99 -10.30 13.21
C LEU A 16 6.71 -10.71 12.47
N PHE A 17 6.83 -11.56 11.43
CA PHE A 17 5.72 -12.08 10.65
C PHE A 17 5.37 -13.54 10.98
N ASP A 18 6.14 -14.23 11.83
CA ASP A 18 6.01 -15.69 12.02
C ASP A 18 4.59 -16.13 12.42
N GLU A 19 3.91 -15.38 13.28
CA GLU A 19 2.55 -15.71 13.74
C GLU A 19 1.48 -15.52 12.66
N VAL A 20 1.72 -14.67 11.66
CA VAL A 20 0.74 -14.36 10.60
C VAL A 20 1.08 -14.97 9.25
N ARG A 21 2.32 -15.43 9.06
CA ARG A 21 2.78 -16.10 7.85
C ARG A 21 1.82 -17.21 7.40
N PRO A 22 1.27 -18.08 8.28
CA PRO A 22 0.31 -19.10 7.85
C PRO A 22 -1.02 -18.55 7.32
N ILE A 23 -1.40 -17.33 7.70
CA ILE A 23 -2.60 -16.65 7.22
C ILE A 23 -2.33 -16.02 5.85
N LEU A 24 -1.20 -15.32 5.73
CA LEU A 24 -0.80 -14.64 4.49
C LEU A 24 -0.53 -15.64 3.36
N SER A 25 0.32 -16.63 3.62
CA SER A 25 0.69 -17.67 2.63
C SER A 25 -0.44 -18.64 2.25
N ALA A 26 -1.60 -18.55 2.90
CA ALA A 26 -2.78 -19.33 2.54
C ALA A 26 -3.68 -18.62 1.52
N ALA A 27 -3.47 -17.33 1.26
CA ALA A 27 -4.17 -16.60 0.22
C ALA A 27 -3.59 -16.94 -1.16
N ASP A 28 -4.42 -16.94 -2.20
CA ASP A 28 -3.95 -17.06 -3.59
C ASP A 28 -3.16 -15.81 -4.01
N VAL A 29 -3.55 -14.64 -3.46
CA VAL A 29 -2.84 -13.37 -3.57
C VAL A 29 -2.95 -12.62 -2.24
N ALA A 30 -1.82 -12.24 -1.65
CA ALA A 30 -1.73 -11.41 -0.45
C ALA A 30 -1.05 -10.07 -0.75
N ILE A 31 -1.76 -8.97 -0.55
CA ILE A 31 -1.27 -7.61 -0.84
C ILE A 31 -0.98 -6.87 0.48
N CYS A 32 0.19 -6.27 0.56
CA CYS A 32 0.63 -5.44 1.68
C CYS A 32 0.48 -3.94 1.41
N HIS A 33 0.70 -3.11 2.42
CA HIS A 33 0.99 -1.69 2.23
C HIS A 33 2.35 -1.36 2.83
N LEU A 34 3.23 -0.79 2.01
CA LEU A 34 4.55 -0.32 2.42
C LEU A 34 4.54 1.21 2.41
N GLU A 35 4.33 1.79 3.58
CA GLU A 35 4.17 3.24 3.73
C GLU A 35 5.49 4.01 3.57
N THR A 36 6.61 3.45 4.01
CA THR A 36 7.88 4.18 4.10
C THR A 36 8.84 3.82 2.97
N PRO A 37 9.64 4.78 2.46
CA PRO A 37 10.65 4.49 1.46
C PRO A 37 11.74 3.56 2.01
N LEU A 38 12.38 2.81 1.12
CA LEU A 38 13.44 1.86 1.45
C LEU A 38 14.83 2.41 1.07
N SER A 39 15.82 2.14 1.92
CA SER A 39 17.22 2.41 1.65
C SER A 39 17.84 1.31 0.81
N ARG A 40 18.54 1.64 -0.27
CA ARG A 40 19.23 0.68 -1.15
C ARG A 40 20.28 -0.17 -0.43
N ASP A 41 20.99 0.46 0.50
CA ASP A 41 22.23 -0.05 1.09
C ASP A 41 22.24 0.03 2.63
N ASP A 42 21.06 0.22 3.23
CA ASP A 42 20.86 0.44 4.67
C ASP A 42 21.68 1.60 5.25
N THR A 43 22.08 2.55 4.41
CA THR A 43 22.67 3.82 4.87
C THR A 43 21.58 4.88 5.07
N ARG A 44 21.88 5.88 5.91
CA ARG A 44 20.98 7.02 6.21
C ARG A 44 19.57 6.58 6.62
N LEU A 45 19.46 5.49 7.36
CA LEU A 45 18.21 5.05 7.94
C LEU A 45 17.66 6.14 8.87
N SER A 46 16.37 6.40 8.78
CA SER A 46 15.70 7.41 9.57
C SER A 46 14.27 7.00 9.89
N GLY A 47 13.80 7.42 11.06
CA GLY A 47 12.41 7.31 11.47
C GLY A 47 11.70 8.66 11.35
N TYR A 48 10.57 8.77 12.05
CA TYR A 48 9.76 9.98 12.07
C TYR A 48 10.57 11.27 12.32
N PRO A 49 10.32 12.37 11.59
CA PRO A 49 9.21 12.57 10.63
C PRO A 49 9.54 12.25 9.17
N ILE A 50 10.80 11.95 8.84
CA ILE A 50 11.27 11.75 7.47
C ILE A 50 11.90 10.35 7.41
N PHE A 51 11.15 9.38 6.88
CA PHE A 51 11.49 7.97 6.96
C PHE A 51 12.46 7.53 5.87
N ASN A 52 13.28 6.54 6.20
CA ASN A 52 14.09 5.75 5.29
C ASN A 52 14.33 4.39 5.95
N ALA A 53 13.54 3.40 5.58
CA ALA A 53 13.50 2.09 6.22
C ALA A 53 14.57 1.13 5.65
N PRO A 54 14.99 0.11 6.42
CA PRO A 54 15.93 -0.88 5.91
C PRO A 54 15.33 -1.72 4.77
N ARG A 55 16.13 -2.09 3.76
CA ARG A 55 15.66 -2.92 2.64
C ARG A 55 15.14 -4.28 3.05
N ALA A 56 15.68 -4.83 4.15
CA ALA A 56 15.27 -6.12 4.69
C ALA A 56 13.79 -6.17 5.09
N LEU A 57 13.11 -5.01 5.19
CA LEU A 57 11.66 -4.97 5.37
C LEU A 57 10.91 -5.59 4.18
N ALA A 58 11.33 -5.31 2.94
CA ALA A 58 10.75 -5.92 1.75
C ALA A 58 11.01 -7.43 1.67
N GLU A 59 12.21 -7.86 2.06
CA GLU A 59 12.57 -9.29 2.15
C GLU A 59 11.70 -10.01 3.20
N GLY A 60 11.47 -9.36 4.35
CA GLY A 60 10.57 -9.87 5.38
C GLY A 60 9.12 -9.96 4.91
N ALA A 61 8.63 -8.99 4.13
CA ALA A 61 7.30 -9.01 3.55
C ALA A 61 7.12 -10.15 2.54
N LEU A 62 8.08 -10.34 1.62
CA LEU A 62 8.06 -11.45 0.67
C LEU A 62 8.09 -12.80 1.41
N ASP A 63 8.97 -12.97 2.41
CA ASP A 63 9.09 -14.20 3.21
C ASP A 63 7.84 -14.49 4.06
N ALA A 64 7.09 -13.44 4.44
CA ALA A 64 5.81 -13.56 5.12
C ALA A 64 4.70 -14.14 4.22
N GLY A 65 4.89 -14.10 2.90
CA GLY A 65 3.94 -14.57 1.90
C GLY A 65 3.11 -13.46 1.26
N TYR A 66 3.58 -12.22 1.24
CA TYR A 66 2.97 -11.18 0.40
C TYR A 66 3.45 -11.32 -1.05
N ASP A 67 2.51 -11.18 -1.99
CA ASP A 67 2.76 -11.23 -3.43
C ASP A 67 3.04 -9.85 -4.03
N GLY A 68 2.69 -8.78 -3.32
CA GLY A 68 3.01 -7.41 -3.70
C GLY A 68 2.52 -6.39 -2.68
N CYS A 69 2.81 -5.12 -2.92
CA CYS A 69 2.46 -4.04 -1.99
C CYS A 69 1.99 -2.76 -2.68
N SER A 70 1.09 -2.02 -2.02
CA SER A 70 0.84 -0.61 -2.35
C SER A 70 1.93 0.25 -1.70
N THR A 71 2.44 1.23 -2.43
CA THR A 71 3.57 2.09 -1.98
C THR A 71 3.25 3.56 -1.98
N ALA A 72 2.15 4.00 -2.64
CA ALA A 72 1.71 5.38 -2.56
C ALA A 72 1.20 5.70 -1.15
N SER A 73 1.85 6.66 -0.50
CA SER A 73 1.61 7.11 0.86
C SER A 73 2.04 8.56 1.02
N ASN A 74 1.64 9.18 2.12
CA ASN A 74 2.13 10.51 2.46
C ASN A 74 3.65 10.55 2.73
N HIS A 75 4.27 9.39 2.96
CA HIS A 75 5.70 9.23 3.21
C HIS A 75 6.51 8.73 2.00
N SER A 76 5.87 8.37 0.88
CA SER A 76 6.54 7.90 -0.35
C SER A 76 7.65 8.82 -0.84
N PHE A 77 7.52 10.13 -0.58
CA PHE A 77 8.44 11.15 -1.07
C PHE A 77 9.36 11.75 0.00
N ASP A 78 9.45 11.12 1.19
CA ASP A 78 10.28 11.60 2.31
C ASP A 78 11.76 11.75 1.94
N GLN A 79 12.26 10.86 1.07
CA GLN A 79 13.63 10.89 0.56
C GLN A 79 13.72 11.52 -0.85
N GLY A 80 12.66 12.22 -1.29
CA GLY A 80 12.54 12.82 -2.62
C GLY A 80 12.54 11.78 -3.76
N SER A 81 12.81 12.25 -4.98
CA SER A 81 12.87 11.37 -6.16
C SER A 81 13.87 10.22 -5.98
N ASP A 82 15.02 10.47 -5.35
CA ASP A 82 16.03 9.42 -5.13
C ASP A 82 15.51 8.29 -4.22
N GLY A 83 14.61 8.63 -3.29
CA GLY A 83 13.90 7.71 -2.41
C GLY A 83 12.88 6.82 -3.10
N VAL A 84 12.06 7.43 -3.97
CA VAL A 84 11.12 6.70 -4.82
C VAL A 84 11.87 5.69 -5.68
N LEU A 85 12.92 6.16 -6.38
CA LEU A 85 13.74 5.30 -7.24
C LEU A 85 14.44 4.19 -6.44
N ALA A 86 14.94 4.51 -5.25
CA ALA A 86 15.53 3.52 -4.34
C ALA A 86 14.53 2.45 -3.91
N THR A 87 13.31 2.86 -3.60
CA THR A 87 12.24 1.96 -3.16
C THR A 87 11.85 1.02 -4.30
N ILE A 88 11.60 1.54 -5.50
CA ILE A 88 11.30 0.72 -6.69
C ILE A 88 12.42 -0.29 -6.94
N GLU A 89 13.68 0.16 -6.93
CA GLU A 89 14.84 -0.71 -7.17
C GLU A 89 14.96 -1.84 -6.12
N VAL A 90 14.75 -1.54 -4.84
CA VAL A 90 14.76 -2.57 -3.79
C VAL A 90 13.62 -3.56 -3.97
N MET A 91 12.41 -3.10 -4.27
CA MET A 91 11.24 -3.96 -4.49
C MET A 91 11.46 -4.88 -5.70
N GLU A 92 12.00 -4.35 -6.80
CA GLU A 92 12.38 -5.12 -7.99
C GLU A 92 13.49 -6.16 -7.70
N GLU A 93 14.54 -5.78 -6.96
CA GLU A 93 15.63 -6.70 -6.58
C GLU A 93 15.16 -7.85 -5.69
N VAL A 94 14.22 -7.57 -4.78
CA VAL A 94 13.60 -8.58 -3.91
C VAL A 94 12.64 -9.47 -4.70
N GLY A 95 12.08 -8.97 -5.79
CA GLY A 95 11.04 -9.65 -6.57
C GLY A 95 9.65 -9.51 -5.96
N LEU A 96 9.39 -8.37 -5.29
CA LEU A 96 8.10 -8.03 -4.70
C LEU A 96 7.45 -6.91 -5.53
N PRO A 97 6.47 -7.22 -6.40
CA PRO A 97 5.71 -6.22 -7.14
C PRO A 97 5.17 -5.09 -6.28
N GLN A 98 5.08 -3.90 -6.87
CA GLN A 98 4.57 -2.72 -6.18
C GLN A 98 3.72 -1.85 -7.09
N SER A 99 2.69 -1.22 -6.52
CA SER A 99 1.80 -0.26 -7.18
C SER A 99 1.84 1.10 -6.48
N GLY A 100 1.77 2.19 -7.24
CA GLY A 100 1.69 3.57 -6.74
C GLY A 100 2.96 4.41 -6.88
N MET A 101 4.03 3.85 -7.46
CA MET A 101 5.26 4.57 -7.83
C MET A 101 5.75 4.10 -9.19
N ALA A 102 6.28 5.00 -10.03
CA ALA A 102 6.84 4.61 -11.33
C ALA A 102 8.16 5.30 -11.70
N LEU A 103 8.88 4.70 -12.65
CA LEU A 103 10.13 5.21 -13.22
C LEU A 103 9.91 6.15 -14.42
N SER A 104 8.71 6.16 -14.98
CA SER A 104 8.31 6.94 -16.15
C SER A 104 6.79 6.91 -16.31
N GLU A 105 6.21 7.86 -17.07
CA GLU A 105 4.78 7.86 -17.43
C GLU A 105 4.34 6.54 -18.10
N GLU A 106 5.19 5.94 -18.95
CA GLU A 106 4.87 4.64 -19.56
C GLU A 106 4.81 3.52 -18.51
N ALA A 107 5.68 3.56 -17.51
CA ALA A 107 5.71 2.57 -16.46
C ALA A 107 4.52 2.71 -15.49
N ASP A 108 4.08 3.95 -15.27
CA ASP A 108 2.92 4.34 -14.47
C ASP A 108 1.63 3.73 -15.02
N LEU A 109 1.48 3.75 -16.35
CA LEU A 109 0.30 3.22 -17.04
C LEU A 109 0.30 1.68 -17.18
N ARG A 110 1.30 0.96 -16.62
CA ARG A 110 1.35 -0.50 -16.69
C ARG A 110 0.69 -1.11 -15.45
N PRO A 111 -0.43 -1.84 -15.62
CA PRO A 111 -1.11 -2.46 -14.50
C PRO A 111 -0.24 -3.49 -13.80
N ILE A 112 -0.28 -3.51 -12.47
CA ILE A 112 0.25 -4.61 -11.67
C ILE A 112 -0.82 -5.69 -11.61
N LEU A 113 -0.52 -6.87 -12.15
CA LEU A 113 -1.46 -8.00 -12.25
C LEU A 113 -0.94 -9.20 -11.45
N TYR A 114 -1.86 -9.85 -10.74
CA TYR A 114 -1.65 -11.09 -10.02
C TYR A 114 -2.61 -12.17 -10.51
N ASP A 115 -2.23 -13.44 -10.35
CA ASP A 115 -3.10 -14.60 -10.62
C ASP A 115 -3.62 -15.14 -9.29
N ALA A 116 -4.91 -14.94 -9.03
CA ALA A 116 -5.62 -15.50 -7.89
C ALA A 116 -6.36 -16.77 -8.30
N ASN A 117 -5.62 -17.87 -8.47
CA ASN A 117 -6.15 -19.19 -8.84
C ASN A 117 -7.03 -19.16 -10.12
N GLY A 118 -6.52 -18.51 -11.15
CA GLY A 118 -7.14 -18.35 -12.46
C GLY A 118 -7.84 -17.02 -12.68
N ILE A 119 -8.11 -16.26 -11.61
CA ILE A 119 -8.72 -14.91 -11.69
C ILE A 119 -7.61 -13.88 -11.74
N THR A 120 -7.59 -13.05 -12.79
CA THR A 120 -6.59 -11.98 -12.92
C THR A 120 -6.98 -10.78 -12.05
N VAL A 121 -6.16 -10.46 -11.05
CA VAL A 121 -6.38 -9.34 -10.11
C VAL A 121 -5.42 -8.19 -10.42
N ALA A 122 -5.94 -7.00 -10.68
CA ALA A 122 -5.14 -5.78 -10.80
C ALA A 122 -5.03 -5.02 -9.49
N HIS A 123 -3.92 -4.29 -9.31
CA HIS A 123 -3.67 -3.48 -8.14
C HIS A 123 -3.21 -2.07 -8.49
N ILE A 124 -3.99 -1.09 -8.02
CA ILE A 124 -3.76 0.35 -8.15
C ILE A 124 -3.53 0.92 -6.76
N SER A 125 -2.69 1.93 -6.63
CA SER A 125 -2.38 2.55 -5.34
C SER A 125 -2.21 4.06 -5.48
N ALA A 126 -2.88 4.84 -4.63
CA ALA A 126 -2.75 6.30 -4.65
C ALA A 126 -2.79 6.90 -3.23
N THR A 127 -2.19 8.09 -3.06
CA THR A 127 -2.15 8.79 -1.77
C THR A 127 -2.73 10.21 -1.81
N TYR A 128 -3.34 10.63 -0.71
CA TYR A 128 -4.00 11.94 -0.63
C TYR A 128 -3.01 13.12 -0.64
N SER A 129 -1.74 12.92 -0.26
CA SER A 129 -0.73 13.98 -0.20
C SER A 129 0.68 13.41 -0.09
N LEU A 130 1.70 14.27 -0.07
CA LEU A 130 3.12 13.92 0.18
C LEU A 130 3.69 14.72 1.36
N ASN A 131 2.91 14.98 2.42
CA ASN A 131 3.36 15.73 3.60
C ASN A 131 3.98 17.12 3.30
N GLY A 132 3.54 17.77 2.23
CA GLY A 132 4.02 19.09 1.80
C GLY A 132 5.24 19.07 0.90
N PHE A 133 5.77 17.90 0.55
CA PHE A 133 6.72 17.76 -0.55
C PHE A 133 6.00 17.95 -1.90
N ALA A 134 6.76 18.40 -2.89
CA ALA A 134 6.29 18.55 -4.26
C ALA A 134 7.17 17.73 -5.20
N MET A 135 6.55 16.89 -6.02
CA MET A 135 7.23 16.20 -7.10
C MET A 135 7.68 17.20 -8.17
N PRO A 136 8.80 16.95 -8.87
CA PRO A 136 9.18 17.74 -10.04
C PRO A 136 8.06 17.74 -11.08
N ALA A 137 7.79 18.89 -11.70
CA ALA A 137 6.68 19.05 -12.64
C ALA A 137 6.76 18.11 -13.85
N ASP A 138 7.96 17.69 -14.24
CA ASP A 138 8.24 16.75 -15.33
C ASP A 138 8.31 15.28 -14.87
N ARG A 139 7.96 15.00 -13.61
CA ARG A 139 8.04 13.67 -12.98
C ARG A 139 6.89 13.41 -12.01
N GLN A 140 5.66 13.72 -12.43
CA GLN A 140 4.47 13.48 -11.62
C GLN A 140 4.14 11.97 -11.48
N TYR A 141 4.65 11.13 -12.38
CA TYR A 141 4.57 9.65 -12.32
C TYR A 141 5.34 9.02 -11.15
N LEU A 142 6.05 9.80 -10.33
CA LEU A 142 6.89 9.21 -9.26
C LEU A 142 6.04 8.61 -8.14
N VAL A 143 4.91 9.24 -7.81
CA VAL A 143 3.98 8.77 -6.78
C VAL A 143 2.56 9.18 -7.18
N ASP A 144 1.65 8.21 -7.24
CA ASP A 144 0.27 8.49 -7.60
C ASP A 144 -0.48 9.20 -6.49
N LEU A 145 -1.12 10.31 -6.86
CA LEU A 145 -2.02 11.06 -5.99
C LEU A 145 -3.47 10.66 -6.25
N ILE A 146 -4.32 10.77 -5.24
CA ILE A 146 -5.74 10.46 -5.38
C ILE A 146 -6.40 11.49 -6.30
N GLU A 147 -6.56 11.11 -7.55
CA GLU A 147 -7.34 11.80 -8.57
C GLU A 147 -8.34 10.80 -9.16
N PRO A 148 -9.64 10.87 -8.78
CA PRO A 148 -10.61 9.83 -9.12
C PRO A 148 -10.69 9.48 -10.60
N ALA A 149 -10.61 10.47 -11.48
CA ALA A 149 -10.64 10.22 -12.92
C ALA A 149 -9.42 9.44 -13.42
N ALA A 150 -8.22 9.71 -12.87
CA ALA A 150 -7.01 9.00 -13.25
C ALA A 150 -7.04 7.54 -12.75
N ILE A 151 -7.50 7.32 -11.51
CA ILE A 151 -7.67 5.98 -10.94
C ILE A 151 -8.65 5.14 -11.78
N ILE A 152 -9.77 5.74 -12.22
CA ILE A 152 -10.75 5.06 -13.07
C ILE A 152 -10.17 4.75 -14.46
N GLU A 153 -9.38 5.67 -15.03
CA GLU A 153 -8.70 5.45 -16.30
C GLU A 153 -7.68 4.30 -16.20
N GLU A 154 -6.86 4.28 -15.15
CA GLU A 154 -5.91 3.20 -14.88
C GLU A 154 -6.62 1.86 -14.64
N ALA A 155 -7.75 1.85 -13.94
CA ALA A 155 -8.58 0.67 -13.76
C ALA A 155 -9.12 0.13 -15.10
N GLY A 156 -9.56 1.02 -16.00
CA GLY A 156 -9.95 0.65 -17.35
C GLY A 156 -8.81 0.04 -18.16
N LEU A 157 -7.60 0.62 -18.08
CA LEU A 157 -6.40 0.04 -18.71
C LEU A 157 -6.06 -1.34 -18.13
N ALA A 158 -6.27 -1.56 -16.84
CA ALA A 158 -6.11 -2.86 -16.22
C ALA A 158 -7.12 -3.89 -16.73
N LYS A 159 -8.40 -3.53 -16.87
CA LYS A 159 -9.42 -4.41 -17.48
C LYS A 159 -9.10 -4.70 -18.95
N GLU A 160 -8.63 -3.72 -19.73
CA GLU A 160 -8.15 -3.92 -21.10
C GLU A 160 -6.95 -4.88 -21.18
N ALA A 161 -6.09 -4.86 -20.15
CA ALA A 161 -4.96 -5.80 -20.01
C ALA A 161 -5.38 -7.20 -19.53
N GLY A 162 -6.68 -7.42 -19.27
CA GLY A 162 -7.24 -8.72 -18.90
C GLY A 162 -7.53 -8.89 -17.42
N ALA A 163 -7.48 -7.82 -16.61
CA ALA A 163 -7.92 -7.90 -15.22
C ALA A 163 -9.41 -8.21 -15.13
N GLU A 164 -9.75 -9.14 -14.24
CA GLU A 164 -11.13 -9.54 -13.94
C GLU A 164 -11.61 -8.88 -12.65
N PHE A 165 -10.68 -8.58 -11.74
CA PHE A 165 -10.94 -7.91 -10.47
C PHE A 165 -9.90 -6.81 -10.22
N VAL A 166 -10.33 -5.60 -9.84
CA VAL A 166 -9.45 -4.43 -9.65
C VAL A 166 -9.53 -3.96 -8.21
N VAL A 167 -8.38 -4.01 -7.53
CA VAL A 167 -8.20 -3.51 -6.16
C VAL A 167 -7.53 -2.15 -6.20
N VAL A 168 -8.14 -1.16 -5.55
CA VAL A 168 -7.58 0.18 -5.39
C VAL A 168 -7.21 0.41 -3.93
N SER A 169 -5.91 0.51 -3.65
CA SER A 169 -5.37 0.89 -2.34
C SER A 169 -5.26 2.41 -2.20
N LEU A 170 -5.98 3.00 -1.26
CA LEU A 170 -5.97 4.44 -1.02
C LEU A 170 -5.34 4.76 0.34
N HIS A 171 -4.25 5.51 0.32
CA HIS A 171 -3.64 6.04 1.53
C HIS A 171 -4.30 7.39 1.86
N TRP A 172 -5.29 7.39 2.76
CA TRP A 172 -6.27 8.48 2.90
C TRP A 172 -6.91 8.59 4.31
N GLY A 173 -7.69 9.64 4.54
CA GLY A 173 -8.40 9.85 5.80
C GLY A 173 -7.62 10.68 6.80
N ASN A 174 -8.10 10.67 8.04
CA ASN A 174 -7.47 11.41 9.13
C ASN A 174 -6.82 10.42 10.09
N GLU A 175 -5.55 10.63 10.42
CA GLU A 175 -4.87 9.82 11.42
C GLU A 175 -5.66 9.73 12.73
N TYR A 176 -5.72 8.53 13.28
CA TYR A 176 -6.29 8.19 14.58
C TYR A 176 -7.81 8.39 14.70
N GLN A 177 -8.53 8.51 13.59
CA GLN A 177 -9.99 8.62 13.56
C GLN A 177 -10.63 7.33 13.08
N HIS A 178 -11.43 6.68 13.94
CA HIS A 178 -12.17 5.47 13.57
C HIS A 178 -13.34 5.75 12.61
N THR A 179 -13.89 6.95 12.61
CA THR A 179 -14.94 7.36 11.67
C THR A 179 -14.30 7.85 10.38
N PRO A 180 -14.71 7.34 9.21
CA PRO A 180 -14.27 7.85 7.92
C PRO A 180 -14.46 9.37 7.80
N SER A 181 -13.50 10.05 7.19
CA SER A 181 -13.57 11.49 6.98
C SER A 181 -14.50 11.83 5.81
N GLY A 182 -15.01 13.06 5.77
CA GLY A 182 -15.81 13.52 4.63
C GLY A 182 -15.05 13.48 3.28
N ALA A 183 -13.72 13.57 3.31
CA ALA A 183 -12.89 13.42 2.11
C ALA A 183 -12.82 11.95 1.64
N GLN A 184 -12.71 11.00 2.57
CA GLN A 184 -12.78 9.56 2.24
C GLN A 184 -14.14 9.24 1.59
N GLU A 185 -15.23 9.68 2.19
CA GLU A 185 -16.58 9.49 1.64
C GLU A 185 -16.76 10.13 0.25
N GLN A 186 -16.17 11.31 0.05
CA GLN A 186 -16.19 11.98 -1.24
C GLN A 186 -15.46 11.16 -2.31
N TRP A 187 -14.18 10.83 -2.10
CA TRP A 187 -13.41 10.04 -3.06
C TRP A 187 -14.03 8.66 -3.31
N LEU A 188 -14.53 8.01 -2.26
CA LEU A 188 -15.28 6.75 -2.37
C LEU A 188 -16.47 6.88 -3.34
N SER A 189 -17.25 7.95 -3.20
CA SER A 189 -18.43 8.20 -4.06
C SER A 189 -18.09 8.52 -5.51
N GLU A 190 -16.85 8.93 -5.79
CA GLU A 190 -16.37 9.25 -7.13
C GLU A 190 -15.72 8.04 -7.82
N ILE A 191 -15.11 7.11 -7.05
CA ILE A 191 -14.31 5.99 -7.57
C ILE A 191 -15.12 4.69 -7.63
N LEU A 192 -15.65 4.23 -6.48
CA LEU A 192 -16.20 2.87 -6.33
C LEU A 192 -17.46 2.59 -7.18
N PRO A 193 -18.30 3.57 -7.55
CA PRO A 193 -19.41 3.31 -8.47
C PRO A 193 -19.00 3.00 -9.93
N SER A 194 -17.72 3.16 -10.29
CA SER A 194 -17.23 2.80 -11.62
C SER A 194 -17.31 1.29 -11.83
N GLU A 195 -17.72 0.85 -13.02
CA GLU A 195 -17.71 -0.58 -13.40
C GLU A 195 -16.28 -1.16 -13.53
N GLU A 196 -15.25 -0.29 -13.50
CA GLU A 196 -13.85 -0.68 -13.60
C GLU A 196 -13.21 -1.04 -12.25
N VAL A 197 -13.86 -0.71 -11.11
CA VAL A 197 -13.29 -0.88 -9.76
C VAL A 197 -14.17 -1.78 -8.91
N ASP A 198 -13.59 -2.84 -8.35
CA ASP A 198 -14.33 -3.86 -7.60
C ASP A 198 -14.10 -3.77 -6.07
N LEU A 199 -12.98 -3.18 -5.64
CA LEU A 199 -12.64 -3.09 -4.21
C LEU A 199 -11.77 -1.88 -3.91
N ILE A 200 -12.14 -1.11 -2.88
CA ILE A 200 -11.24 -0.12 -2.27
C ILE A 200 -10.73 -0.61 -0.92
N ILE A 201 -9.40 -0.49 -0.72
CA ILE A 201 -8.73 -0.77 0.56
C ILE A 201 -8.00 0.48 1.04
N GLY A 202 -8.31 0.94 2.24
CA GLY A 202 -7.77 2.14 2.82
C GLY A 202 -6.65 1.90 3.84
N HIS A 203 -5.69 2.84 3.86
CA HIS A 203 -4.57 2.92 4.81
C HIS A 203 -4.55 4.30 5.49
N HIS A 204 -3.40 4.74 6.03
CA HIS A 204 -3.14 6.05 6.66
C HIS A 204 -3.81 6.34 8.01
N ALA A 205 -5.07 5.94 8.22
CA ALA A 205 -5.77 6.29 9.46
C ALA A 205 -5.07 5.77 10.74
N HIS A 206 -4.14 4.82 10.61
CA HIS A 206 -3.41 4.15 11.71
C HIS A 206 -4.32 3.51 12.76
N VAL A 207 -5.61 3.42 12.51
CA VAL A 207 -6.60 2.73 13.33
C VAL A 207 -7.55 1.98 12.42
N VAL A 208 -8.13 0.90 12.93
CA VAL A 208 -9.15 0.15 12.19
C VAL A 208 -10.38 1.02 11.99
N GLN A 209 -10.79 1.17 10.73
CA GLN A 209 -12.02 1.82 10.30
C GLN A 209 -13.03 0.78 9.77
N PRO A 210 -14.30 1.15 9.56
CA PRO A 210 -15.34 0.24 9.10
C PRO A 210 -15.03 -0.43 7.74
N ILE A 211 -15.70 -1.56 7.52
CA ILE A 211 -15.88 -2.18 6.21
C ILE A 211 -17.35 -1.95 5.83
N ASP A 212 -17.59 -1.47 4.61
CA ASP A 212 -18.93 -1.13 4.12
C ASP A 212 -19.09 -1.47 2.63
N LYS A 213 -20.26 -1.16 2.07
CA LYS A 213 -20.59 -1.33 0.66
C LYS A 213 -21.09 -0.05 0.00
N VAL A 214 -20.78 0.10 -1.27
CA VAL A 214 -21.45 1.05 -2.18
C VAL A 214 -22.04 0.26 -3.34
N GLY A 215 -23.37 0.10 -3.34
CA GLY A 215 -24.02 -0.86 -4.25
C GLY A 215 -23.63 -2.29 -3.86
N ASP A 216 -23.05 -3.02 -4.80
CA ASP A 216 -22.58 -4.40 -4.59
C ASP A 216 -21.10 -4.48 -4.19
N GLU A 217 -20.32 -3.43 -4.47
CA GLU A 217 -18.88 -3.38 -4.22
C GLU A 217 -18.52 -3.00 -2.78
N TRP A 218 -17.34 -3.46 -2.36
CA TRP A 218 -16.87 -3.33 -0.98
C TRP A 218 -15.83 -2.23 -0.82
N VAL A 219 -15.81 -1.64 0.37
CA VAL A 219 -14.74 -0.75 0.83
C VAL A 219 -14.28 -1.17 2.22
N VAL A 220 -12.97 -1.25 2.39
CA VAL A 220 -12.31 -1.30 3.69
C VAL A 220 -11.72 0.09 3.94
N PHE A 221 -12.27 0.90 4.83
CA PHE A 221 -11.85 2.31 4.94
C PHE A 221 -10.43 2.50 5.50
N GLY A 222 -9.97 1.59 6.36
CA GLY A 222 -8.70 1.72 7.06
C GLY A 222 -8.34 0.43 7.79
N LEU A 223 -7.26 -0.24 7.37
CA LEU A 223 -6.80 -1.51 7.96
C LEU A 223 -6.09 -1.36 9.32
N GLY A 224 -5.79 -0.14 9.77
CA GLY A 224 -4.96 0.10 10.96
C GLY A 224 -3.49 -0.25 10.71
N ASN A 225 -2.74 -0.48 11.79
CA ASN A 225 -1.31 -0.78 11.72
C ASN A 225 -1.07 -2.28 11.88
N PHE A 226 -0.31 -2.86 10.94
CA PHE A 226 0.10 -4.26 11.04
C PHE A 226 1.48 -4.39 11.70
N LEU A 227 2.53 -3.96 11.00
CA LEU A 227 3.88 -3.85 11.54
C LEU A 227 4.29 -2.38 11.63
N SER A 228 4.32 -1.84 12.84
CA SER A 228 4.63 -0.43 13.09
C SER A 228 5.49 -0.26 14.34
N ASN A 229 6.16 0.89 14.44
CA ASN A 229 6.81 1.37 15.67
C ASN A 229 5.96 2.41 16.42
N GLN A 230 4.71 2.63 15.98
CA GLN A 230 3.77 3.42 16.76
C GLN A 230 3.34 2.67 18.02
N SER A 231 3.21 3.42 19.12
CA SER A 231 2.80 2.90 20.42
C SER A 231 2.00 3.96 21.16
N ALA A 232 1.38 3.56 22.28
CA ALA A 232 0.67 4.49 23.16
C ALA A 232 1.57 5.63 23.74
N ASN A 233 2.89 5.55 23.59
CA ASN A 233 3.82 6.62 24.00
C ASN A 233 3.86 7.78 23.01
N CYS A 234 3.65 7.54 21.71
CA CYS A 234 3.71 8.57 20.68
C CYS A 234 2.34 8.85 20.03
N CYS A 235 1.42 7.87 20.08
CA CYS A 235 0.15 7.88 19.37
C CYS A 235 -1.00 7.40 20.28
N VAL A 236 -2.22 7.31 19.75
CA VAL A 236 -3.36 6.71 20.47
C VAL A 236 -3.16 5.20 20.63
N THR A 237 -3.69 4.60 21.71
CA THR A 237 -3.54 3.15 21.97
C THR A 237 -4.00 2.29 20.79
N ALA A 238 -5.07 2.70 20.11
CA ALA A 238 -5.63 2.02 18.93
C ALA A 238 -4.67 1.96 17.73
N SER A 239 -3.56 2.70 17.74
CA SER A 239 -2.50 2.60 16.72
C SER A 239 -1.68 1.32 16.80
N GLN A 240 -1.89 0.49 17.81
CA GLN A 240 -1.30 -0.83 17.93
C GLN A 240 -2.22 -1.94 17.39
N ASP A 241 -3.41 -1.57 16.93
CA ASP A 241 -4.37 -2.50 16.36
C ASP A 241 -4.35 -2.41 14.83
N GLY A 242 -4.54 -3.55 14.18
CA GLY A 242 -4.70 -3.67 12.74
C GLY A 242 -5.52 -4.90 12.38
N MET A 243 -5.91 -5.00 11.11
CA MET A 243 -6.64 -6.13 10.58
C MET A 243 -5.99 -6.71 9.33
N ILE A 244 -6.14 -8.03 9.17
CA ILE A 244 -5.97 -8.71 7.89
C ILE A 244 -7.37 -8.91 7.33
N ALA A 245 -7.67 -8.29 6.18
CA ALA A 245 -8.94 -8.48 5.49
C ALA A 245 -8.78 -9.60 4.46
N THR A 246 -9.65 -10.61 4.52
CA THR A 246 -9.71 -11.69 3.52
C THR A 246 -10.90 -11.45 2.62
N VAL A 247 -10.65 -11.43 1.30
CA VAL A 247 -11.67 -11.32 0.27
C VAL A 247 -11.70 -12.62 -0.51
N THR A 248 -12.89 -13.18 -0.71
CA THR A 248 -13.08 -14.41 -1.50
C THR A 248 -13.77 -14.03 -2.80
N LEU A 249 -13.07 -14.24 -3.91
CA LEU A 249 -13.63 -14.08 -5.24
C LEU A 249 -14.33 -15.37 -5.65
N LEU A 250 -15.54 -15.26 -6.21
CA LEU A 250 -16.33 -16.40 -6.67
C LEU A 250 -16.65 -16.17 -8.15
N GLU A 251 -16.08 -17.00 -9.03
CA GLU A 251 -16.58 -17.08 -10.40
C GLU A 251 -17.98 -17.69 -10.41
N ASN A 252 -18.89 -17.05 -11.16
CA ASN A 252 -20.27 -17.53 -11.36
C ASN A 252 -20.40 -18.40 -12.61
#